data_AF-A0A6G0AFG2-F1
#
_entry.id   AF-A0A6G0AFG2-F1
#
_cell.length_a   1.000
_cell.length_b   1.000
_cell.length_c   1.000
_cell.angle_alpha   90.00
_cell.angle_beta   90.00
_cell.angle_gamma   90.00
#
_symmetry.space_group_name_H-M   'P 1'
#
loop_
_entity.id
_entity.type
_entity.pdbx_description
1 polymer ?
#
loop_
_entity_poly.entity_id
_entity_poly.type
_entity_poly.pdbx_seq_one_letter_code
_entity_poly.pdbx_strand_id
1 'polypeptide(L)'
;MFAQISPGDLTSFHANLEGISNCTKCHELGEQVNNSKCLDCHTEINTRISSGSGYHSSSGVKGKNCSNCHSEHHGRNFRIVNFKSESFNHEKTGFSLTGKHDNIDCNECHKSDFISDSNLKKRKNTYLGLSTDCSACHEDYHQKTLGENCSSCHNSESFKPAIKFDHSSAAFKLTGAHQKVECSGCHKIQNKNGKEFQTFKGIPFQNCNSCHKDVHNGSFGQNCSGCHQTSSFRQLLTGSFDHSKTKFPLAGKHKSVNCNNCHKAPSGYKMQFALCTDCHTDYHKGQFIVNNVTENCADCHSENGFKPSLYTLEKHNKSQFQLTGGHLATPCESCHYQQNIWHFKGIGITCVSCHENIHKNELKVEYLPENNCSFCHQTVSWNTISFDHNRTSFVLQGKHSYISCGSCHRKIEEEISSIIFTSLNKECETCHKDIHFDQFKVEGISDCSRCHTFENWTPEKFDHNKTNFSLEGAHHKVECAGCHPKVELNGNTFIKFKLDDFKCAACHKK
;
A
#
# COMPACT_ATOMS: atom_id res chain seq x y z
N MET A 1 -17.94 -78.37 -84.67
CA MET A 1 -17.54 -77.17 -83.88
C MET A 1 -17.12 -77.69 -82.51
N PHE A 2 -15.82 -77.90 -82.28
CA PHE A 2 -15.33 -78.42 -80.99
C PHE A 2 -15.44 -77.29 -79.96
N ALA A 3 -16.25 -77.50 -78.92
CA ALA A 3 -16.34 -76.58 -77.80
C ALA A 3 -14.97 -76.50 -77.12
N GLN A 4 -14.37 -75.32 -77.09
CA GLN A 4 -13.13 -75.07 -76.38
C GLN A 4 -13.44 -75.08 -74.87
N ILE A 5 -13.09 -76.17 -74.18
CA ILE A 5 -13.43 -76.39 -72.76
C ILE A 5 -12.57 -75.53 -71.82
N SER A 6 -11.45 -74.96 -72.30
CA SER A 6 -10.64 -74.00 -71.53
C SER A 6 -10.13 -72.86 -72.43
N PRO A 7 -10.44 -71.58 -72.12
CA PRO A 7 -9.99 -70.44 -72.91
C PRO A 7 -8.51 -70.08 -72.74
N GLY A 8 -7.79 -70.69 -71.78
CA GLY A 8 -6.35 -70.47 -71.52
C GLY A 8 -5.90 -71.04 -70.16
N ASP A 9 -4.58 -71.00 -69.89
CA ASP A 9 -4.00 -71.44 -68.62
C ASP A 9 -4.45 -70.59 -67.44
N LEU A 10 -4.65 -71.21 -66.28
CA LEU A 10 -4.94 -70.51 -65.02
C LEU A 10 -3.68 -69.77 -64.52
N THR A 11 -3.87 -68.67 -63.78
CA THR A 11 -2.79 -67.95 -63.12
C THR A 11 -2.00 -68.86 -62.17
N SER A 12 -0.76 -68.47 -61.86
CA SER A 12 0.11 -69.23 -60.95
C SER A 12 -0.52 -69.45 -59.56
N PHE A 13 -1.46 -68.60 -59.14
CA PHE A 13 -2.16 -68.71 -57.85
C PHE A 13 -3.25 -69.79 -57.85
N HIS A 14 -3.78 -70.14 -59.01
CA HIS A 14 -4.79 -71.20 -59.19
C HIS A 14 -4.28 -72.37 -60.03
N ALA A 15 -2.99 -72.44 -60.32
CA ALA A 15 -2.40 -73.49 -61.16
C ALA A 15 -2.68 -74.91 -60.64
N ASN A 16 -2.82 -75.06 -59.32
CA ASN A 16 -3.18 -76.32 -58.66
C ASN A 16 -4.64 -76.76 -58.92
N LEU A 17 -5.48 -75.88 -59.48
CA LEU A 17 -6.88 -76.15 -59.82
C LEU A 17 -7.06 -76.49 -61.30
N GLU A 18 -5.98 -76.65 -62.07
CA GLU A 18 -6.09 -77.06 -63.47
C GLU A 18 -6.56 -78.49 -63.66
N GLY A 19 -7.06 -78.78 -64.87
CA GLY A 19 -7.56 -80.08 -65.28
C GLY A 19 -9.07 -80.11 -65.47
N ILE A 20 -9.52 -80.95 -66.40
CA ILE A 20 -10.91 -80.98 -66.87
C ILE A 20 -11.93 -81.34 -65.78
N SER A 21 -11.48 -82.04 -64.73
CA SER A 21 -12.30 -82.41 -63.57
C SER A 21 -12.52 -81.27 -62.58
N ASN A 22 -11.76 -80.18 -62.69
CA ASN A 22 -11.80 -79.07 -61.74
C ASN A 22 -12.63 -77.87 -62.23
N CYS A 23 -13.16 -77.88 -63.45
CA CYS A 23 -13.94 -76.76 -64.02
C CYS A 23 -15.16 -76.40 -63.14
N THR A 24 -15.83 -77.40 -62.57
CA THR A 24 -17.00 -77.22 -61.71
C THR A 24 -16.68 -76.64 -60.33
N LYS A 25 -15.39 -76.51 -59.96
CA LYS A 25 -14.98 -75.81 -58.75
C LYS A 25 -15.15 -74.30 -58.84
N CYS A 26 -15.22 -73.74 -60.06
CA CYS A 26 -15.45 -72.31 -60.29
C CYS A 26 -16.75 -72.03 -61.07
N HIS A 27 -17.15 -72.94 -61.96
CA HIS A 27 -18.32 -72.79 -62.83
C HIS A 27 -19.51 -73.62 -62.38
N GLU A 28 -20.72 -73.12 -62.61
CA GLU A 28 -21.91 -73.97 -62.70
C GLU A 28 -22.04 -74.53 -64.12
N LEU A 29 -22.50 -75.77 -64.27
CA LEU A 29 -22.52 -76.45 -65.57
C LEU A 29 -23.46 -75.72 -66.53
N GLY A 30 -22.90 -75.17 -67.62
CA GLY A 30 -23.64 -74.40 -68.62
C GLY A 30 -23.78 -72.91 -68.30
N GLU A 31 -23.23 -72.43 -67.18
CA GLU A 31 -23.32 -71.03 -66.74
C GLU A 31 -21.94 -70.37 -66.56
N GLN A 32 -21.95 -69.06 -66.27
CA GLN A 32 -20.76 -68.30 -65.90
C GLN A 32 -20.25 -68.70 -64.50
N VAL A 33 -19.10 -68.18 -64.10
CA VAL A 33 -18.55 -68.44 -62.75
C VAL A 33 -19.47 -67.89 -61.66
N ASN A 34 -19.57 -68.62 -60.54
CA ASN A 34 -20.35 -68.19 -59.38
C ASN A 34 -19.43 -67.62 -58.27
N ASN A 35 -19.82 -66.47 -57.72
CA ASN A 35 -19.17 -65.84 -56.58
C ASN A 35 -19.08 -66.76 -55.35
N SER A 36 -20.12 -67.55 -55.06
CA SER A 36 -20.12 -68.45 -53.89
C SER A 36 -18.95 -69.41 -53.92
N LYS A 37 -18.67 -70.01 -55.07
CA LYS A 37 -17.56 -70.93 -55.30
C LYS A 37 -16.19 -70.28 -55.09
N CYS A 38 -16.05 -69.00 -55.43
CA CYS A 38 -14.85 -68.23 -55.13
C CYS A 38 -14.68 -68.07 -53.60
N LEU A 39 -15.77 -67.72 -52.92
CA LEU A 39 -15.81 -67.45 -51.48
C LEU A 39 -15.66 -68.71 -50.60
N ASP A 40 -15.95 -69.90 -51.14
CA ASP A 40 -15.71 -71.18 -50.47
C ASP A 40 -14.23 -71.43 -50.19
N CYS A 41 -13.35 -70.99 -51.11
CA CYS A 41 -11.90 -71.06 -50.94
C CYS A 41 -11.32 -69.77 -50.34
N HIS A 42 -11.86 -68.60 -50.72
CA HIS A 42 -11.46 -67.29 -50.19
C HIS A 42 -12.22 -66.93 -48.91
N THR A 43 -12.12 -67.81 -47.90
CA THR A 43 -12.90 -67.73 -46.67
C THR A 43 -12.68 -66.43 -45.90
N GLU A 44 -11.47 -65.86 -45.90
CA GLU A 44 -11.21 -64.60 -45.20
C GLU A 44 -11.93 -63.42 -45.86
N ILE A 45 -12.03 -63.43 -47.20
CA ILE A 45 -12.79 -62.42 -47.94
C ILE A 45 -14.28 -62.62 -47.69
N ASN A 46 -14.75 -63.87 -47.69
CA ASN A 46 -16.13 -64.22 -47.36
C ASN A 46 -16.53 -63.67 -45.99
N THR A 47 -15.74 -63.97 -44.95
CA THR A 47 -15.98 -63.47 -43.59
C THR A 47 -16.04 -61.94 -43.52
N ARG A 48 -15.16 -61.24 -44.24
CA ARG A 48 -15.16 -59.77 -44.28
C ARG A 48 -16.38 -59.20 -45.02
N ILE A 49 -16.80 -59.82 -46.12
CA ILE A 49 -18.02 -59.44 -46.85
C ILE A 49 -19.25 -59.65 -45.97
N SER A 50 -19.37 -60.81 -45.32
CA SER A 50 -20.50 -61.12 -44.43
C SER A 50 -20.57 -60.18 -43.22
N SER A 51 -19.43 -59.70 -42.72
CA SER A 51 -19.34 -58.71 -41.65
C SER A 51 -19.38 -57.25 -42.14
N GLY A 52 -19.63 -57.01 -43.43
CA GLY A 52 -19.71 -55.67 -44.01
C GLY A 52 -18.41 -54.86 -43.91
N SER A 53 -17.27 -55.52 -43.79
CA SER A 53 -15.98 -54.91 -43.47
C SER A 53 -15.00 -54.96 -44.65
N GLY A 54 -14.12 -53.96 -44.79
CA GLY A 54 -13.09 -53.91 -45.83
C GLY A 54 -13.58 -53.54 -47.24
N TYR A 55 -12.64 -53.47 -48.18
CA TYR A 55 -12.88 -52.97 -49.54
C TYR A 55 -13.95 -53.73 -50.32
N HIS A 56 -14.00 -55.06 -50.22
CA HIS A 56 -14.98 -55.89 -50.94
C HIS A 56 -16.42 -55.71 -50.46
N SER A 57 -16.61 -55.10 -49.29
CA SER A 57 -17.91 -54.72 -48.74
C SER A 57 -18.35 -53.31 -49.14
N SER A 58 -17.46 -52.53 -49.78
CA SER A 58 -17.75 -51.17 -50.20
C SER A 58 -18.84 -51.12 -51.28
N SER A 59 -19.55 -50.00 -51.37
CA SER A 59 -20.62 -49.79 -52.36
C SER A 59 -20.17 -50.00 -53.80
N GLY A 60 -18.89 -49.77 -54.11
CA GLY A 60 -18.31 -49.96 -55.43
C GLY A 60 -18.06 -51.42 -55.83
N VAL A 61 -18.11 -52.37 -54.89
CA VAL A 61 -17.77 -53.79 -55.11
C VAL A 61 -18.92 -54.71 -54.69
N LYS A 62 -19.68 -54.34 -53.65
CA LYS A 62 -20.78 -55.14 -53.12
C LYS A 62 -21.76 -55.55 -54.23
N GLY A 63 -22.03 -56.85 -54.32
CA GLY A 63 -22.95 -57.43 -55.30
C GLY A 63 -22.41 -57.58 -56.73
N LYS A 64 -21.15 -57.19 -57.00
CA LYS A 64 -20.51 -57.45 -58.30
C LYS A 64 -19.98 -58.88 -58.39
N ASN A 65 -19.94 -59.41 -59.61
CA ASN A 65 -19.28 -60.69 -59.88
C ASN A 65 -17.75 -60.57 -59.72
N CYS A 66 -17.13 -61.54 -59.05
CA CYS A 66 -15.70 -61.56 -58.77
C CYS A 66 -14.90 -61.51 -60.07
N SER A 67 -15.32 -62.26 -61.09
CA SER A 67 -14.69 -62.32 -62.41
C SER A 67 -14.63 -61.01 -63.18
N ASN A 68 -15.51 -60.05 -62.87
CA ASN A 68 -15.50 -58.74 -63.50
C ASN A 68 -14.25 -57.93 -63.13
N CYS A 69 -13.62 -58.25 -61.98
CA CYS A 69 -12.38 -57.60 -61.51
C CYS A 69 -11.20 -58.59 -61.43
N HIS A 70 -11.49 -59.86 -61.16
CA HIS A 70 -10.54 -60.95 -61.02
C HIS A 70 -10.72 -61.96 -62.14
N SER A 71 -10.40 -61.54 -63.36
CA SER A 71 -10.48 -62.40 -64.53
C SER A 71 -9.36 -63.43 -64.53
N GLU A 72 -9.67 -64.65 -64.98
CA GLU A 72 -8.78 -65.81 -64.99
C GLU A 72 -8.69 -66.39 -66.41
N HIS A 73 -7.84 -67.39 -66.66
CA HIS A 73 -7.53 -67.98 -67.98
C HIS A 73 -6.69 -67.10 -68.92
N HIS A 74 -5.95 -66.14 -68.36
CA HIS A 74 -5.12 -65.22 -69.13
C HIS A 74 -3.63 -65.57 -69.07
N GLY A 75 -3.29 -66.78 -68.59
CA GLY A 75 -1.92 -67.28 -68.49
C GLY A 75 -1.30 -67.15 -67.10
N ARG A 76 -0.20 -67.91 -66.88
CA ARG A 76 0.47 -68.05 -65.57
C ARG A 76 0.86 -66.74 -64.89
N ASN A 77 1.27 -65.77 -65.69
CA ASN A 77 1.81 -64.50 -65.22
C ASN A 77 0.76 -63.38 -65.20
N PHE A 78 -0.51 -63.69 -65.50
CA PHE A 78 -1.55 -62.68 -65.48
C PHE A 78 -1.77 -62.12 -64.08
N ARG A 79 -1.91 -60.79 -64.00
CA ARG A 79 -2.13 -60.08 -62.75
C ARG A 79 -3.63 -60.07 -62.41
N ILE A 80 -4.10 -61.15 -61.78
CA ILE A 80 -5.51 -61.30 -61.38
C ILE A 80 -5.99 -60.26 -60.36
N VAL A 81 -5.07 -59.70 -59.55
CA VAL A 81 -5.36 -58.57 -58.64
C VAL A 81 -4.74 -57.29 -59.19
N ASN A 82 -5.55 -56.50 -59.90
CA ASN A 82 -5.15 -55.20 -60.42
C ASN A 82 -5.39 -54.08 -59.40
N PHE A 83 -4.51 -54.02 -58.39
CA PHE A 83 -4.53 -52.99 -57.34
C PHE A 83 -3.54 -51.86 -57.65
N LYS A 84 -4.03 -50.61 -57.73
CA LYS A 84 -3.19 -49.42 -57.88
C LYS A 84 -3.07 -48.72 -56.53
N SER A 85 -1.92 -48.90 -55.87
CA SER A 85 -1.67 -48.38 -54.54
C SER A 85 -1.69 -46.85 -54.49
N GLU A 86 -1.12 -46.16 -55.48
CA GLU A 86 -0.99 -44.69 -55.44
C GLU A 86 -2.34 -43.95 -55.48
N SER A 87 -3.38 -44.58 -56.03
CA SER A 87 -4.71 -43.99 -56.18
C SER A 87 -5.78 -44.63 -55.29
N PHE A 88 -5.38 -45.49 -54.35
CA PHE A 88 -6.33 -46.23 -53.55
C PHE A 88 -6.94 -45.35 -52.44
N ASN A 89 -8.27 -45.22 -52.44
CA ASN A 89 -8.99 -44.47 -51.41
C ASN A 89 -9.31 -45.39 -50.21
N HIS A 90 -8.67 -45.11 -49.07
CA HIS A 90 -8.85 -45.83 -47.80
C HIS A 90 -10.24 -45.69 -47.17
N GLU A 91 -11.02 -44.65 -47.48
CA GLU A 91 -12.41 -44.51 -47.02
C GLU A 91 -13.28 -45.71 -47.42
N LYS A 92 -12.88 -46.43 -48.47
CA LYS A 92 -13.57 -47.64 -48.94
C LYS A 92 -13.30 -48.88 -48.08
N THR A 93 -12.39 -48.80 -47.10
CA THR A 93 -11.94 -49.96 -46.31
C THR A 93 -12.52 -50.03 -44.90
N GLY A 94 -13.26 -49.00 -44.48
CA GLY A 94 -13.76 -48.85 -43.11
C GLY A 94 -12.75 -48.22 -42.13
N PHE A 95 -11.54 -47.89 -42.61
CA PHE A 95 -10.54 -47.15 -41.85
C PHE A 95 -10.06 -45.95 -42.67
N SER A 96 -10.64 -44.78 -42.39
CA SER A 96 -10.24 -43.52 -43.03
C SER A 96 -8.93 -43.02 -42.42
N LEU A 97 -7.95 -42.75 -43.28
CA LEU A 97 -6.70 -42.15 -42.86
C LEU A 97 -6.95 -40.68 -42.50
N THR A 98 -6.44 -40.27 -41.33
CA THR A 98 -6.56 -38.90 -40.84
C THR A 98 -5.23 -38.46 -40.23
N GLY A 99 -4.98 -37.15 -40.23
CA GLY A 99 -3.74 -36.57 -39.72
C GLY A 99 -2.49 -37.16 -40.37
N LYS A 100 -1.51 -37.56 -39.56
CA LYS A 100 -0.24 -38.11 -40.05
C LYS A 100 -0.38 -39.44 -40.77
N HIS A 101 -1.46 -40.18 -40.56
CA HIS A 101 -1.70 -41.44 -41.25
C HIS A 101 -2.08 -41.25 -42.73
N ASP A 102 -2.52 -40.06 -43.14
CA ASP A 102 -2.91 -39.77 -44.52
C ASP A 102 -1.70 -39.59 -45.46
N ASN A 103 -0.53 -39.26 -44.89
CA ASN A 103 0.67 -38.92 -45.66
C ASN A 103 1.82 -39.93 -45.46
N ILE A 104 1.51 -41.13 -44.98
CA ILE A 104 2.50 -42.18 -44.73
C ILE A 104 2.48 -43.23 -45.84
N ASP A 105 3.65 -43.78 -46.18
CA ASP A 105 3.75 -44.86 -47.16
C ASP A 105 2.97 -46.11 -46.70
N CYS A 106 2.31 -46.80 -47.63
CA CYS A 106 1.51 -47.99 -47.31
C CYS A 106 2.30 -49.07 -46.55
N ASN A 107 3.59 -49.24 -46.88
CA ASN A 107 4.44 -50.25 -46.26
C ASN A 107 4.84 -49.92 -44.84
N GLU A 108 4.70 -48.65 -44.41
CA GLU A 108 4.95 -48.27 -43.02
C GLU A 108 3.83 -48.77 -42.09
N CYS A 109 2.61 -48.87 -42.60
CA CYS A 109 1.46 -49.42 -41.89
C CYS A 109 1.28 -50.92 -42.14
N HIS A 110 1.34 -51.38 -43.40
CA HIS A 110 1.08 -52.77 -43.77
C HIS A 110 2.28 -53.70 -43.55
N LYS A 111 2.85 -53.69 -42.34
CA LYS A 111 3.95 -54.56 -41.91
C LYS A 111 3.41 -55.83 -41.27
N SER A 112 4.07 -56.95 -41.52
CA SER A 112 3.78 -58.25 -40.89
C SER A 112 3.84 -58.19 -39.37
N ASP A 113 4.61 -57.26 -38.81
CA ASP A 113 4.78 -57.11 -37.36
C ASP A 113 3.52 -56.63 -36.65
N PHE A 114 2.62 -55.94 -37.36
CA PHE A 114 1.34 -55.46 -36.82
C PHE A 114 0.18 -56.43 -37.07
N ILE A 115 0.43 -57.58 -37.69
CA ILE A 115 -0.57 -58.62 -37.93
C ILE A 115 -0.56 -59.63 -36.78
N SER A 116 -1.67 -59.70 -36.05
CA SER A 116 -1.83 -60.65 -34.93
C SER A 116 -2.10 -62.08 -35.41
N ASP A 117 -2.77 -62.25 -36.55
CA ASP A 117 -3.09 -63.57 -37.10
C ASP A 117 -1.85 -64.25 -37.70
N SER A 118 -1.47 -65.40 -37.15
CA SER A 118 -0.25 -66.12 -37.51
C SER A 118 -0.25 -66.69 -38.93
N ASN A 119 -1.42 -66.95 -39.52
CA ASN A 119 -1.54 -67.47 -40.89
C ASN A 119 -1.47 -66.34 -41.90
N LEU A 120 -2.17 -65.24 -41.65
CA LEU A 120 -2.11 -64.04 -42.49
C LEU A 120 -0.70 -63.44 -42.48
N LYS A 121 -0.03 -63.43 -41.33
CA LYS A 121 1.36 -62.92 -41.20
C LYS A 121 2.35 -63.63 -42.12
N LYS A 122 2.13 -64.89 -42.47
CA LYS A 122 2.99 -65.67 -43.40
C LYS A 122 2.71 -65.38 -44.88
N ARG A 123 1.57 -64.75 -45.21
CA ARG A 123 1.20 -64.45 -46.60
C ARG A 123 2.01 -63.25 -47.09
N LYS A 124 2.75 -63.44 -48.18
CA LYS A 124 3.45 -62.34 -48.85
C LYS A 124 2.43 -61.35 -49.43
N ASN A 125 2.66 -60.05 -49.26
CA ASN A 125 1.86 -58.96 -49.82
C ASN A 125 0.38 -58.96 -49.39
N THR A 126 0.08 -59.41 -48.16
CA THR A 126 -1.27 -59.31 -47.60
C THR A 126 -1.56 -57.89 -47.10
N TYR A 127 -2.77 -57.39 -47.40
CA TYR A 127 -3.33 -56.16 -46.81
C TYR A 127 -4.36 -56.45 -45.71
N LEU A 128 -4.47 -57.72 -45.29
CA LEU A 128 -5.39 -58.19 -44.25
C LEU A 128 -4.67 -58.38 -42.92
N GLY A 129 -5.43 -58.25 -41.82
CA GLY A 129 -4.99 -58.69 -40.49
C GLY A 129 -4.52 -57.59 -39.55
N LEU A 130 -4.51 -56.32 -39.97
CA LEU A 130 -4.24 -55.18 -39.10
C LEU A 130 -5.50 -54.83 -38.27
N SER A 131 -5.29 -54.47 -37.00
CA SER A 131 -6.32 -53.84 -36.16
C SER A 131 -6.36 -52.33 -36.39
N THR A 132 -7.52 -51.72 -36.14
CA THR A 132 -7.71 -50.26 -36.11
C THR A 132 -7.38 -49.64 -34.75
N ASP A 133 -7.06 -50.46 -33.75
CA ASP A 133 -6.69 -50.00 -32.41
C ASP A 133 -5.29 -49.38 -32.42
N CYS A 134 -5.13 -48.22 -31.78
CA CYS A 134 -3.86 -47.51 -31.72
C CYS A 134 -2.72 -48.38 -31.14
N SER A 135 -3.02 -49.17 -30.11
CA SER A 135 -2.06 -50.04 -29.42
C SER A 135 -1.56 -51.23 -30.25
N ALA A 136 -2.22 -51.53 -31.37
CA ALA A 136 -1.76 -52.58 -32.29
C ALA A 136 -0.50 -52.14 -33.08
N CYS A 137 -0.34 -50.82 -33.28
CA CYS A 137 0.79 -50.25 -34.03
C CYS A 137 1.68 -49.34 -33.18
N HIS A 138 1.15 -48.76 -32.09
CA HIS A 138 1.87 -47.80 -31.25
C HIS A 138 2.13 -48.36 -29.85
N GLU A 139 3.35 -48.12 -29.35
CA GLU A 139 3.70 -48.41 -27.96
C GLU A 139 2.95 -47.47 -27.00
N ASP A 140 2.39 -48.02 -25.91
CA ASP A 140 1.79 -47.21 -24.85
C ASP A 140 2.87 -46.60 -23.93
N TYR A 141 3.19 -45.33 -24.16
CA TYR A 141 4.10 -44.54 -23.32
C TYR A 141 3.62 -44.38 -21.87
N HIS A 142 2.33 -44.62 -21.60
CA HIS A 142 1.77 -44.57 -20.24
C HIS A 142 1.96 -45.89 -19.48
N GLN A 143 2.56 -46.91 -20.09
CA GLN A 143 2.89 -48.18 -19.47
C GLN A 143 1.69 -48.79 -18.71
N LYS A 144 0.51 -48.77 -19.35
CA LYS A 144 -0.78 -49.30 -18.84
C LYS A 144 -1.27 -48.65 -17.53
N THR A 145 -0.83 -47.42 -17.23
CA THR A 145 -1.31 -46.66 -16.06
C THR A 145 -2.59 -45.86 -16.35
N LEU A 146 -2.88 -45.61 -17.62
CA LEU A 146 -4.09 -44.96 -18.11
C LEU A 146 -5.00 -45.95 -18.84
N GLY A 147 -6.17 -45.49 -19.30
CA GLY A 147 -7.10 -46.33 -20.06
C GLY A 147 -6.61 -46.60 -21.48
N GLU A 148 -7.16 -47.64 -22.13
CA GLU A 148 -6.74 -48.09 -23.45
C GLU A 148 -7.25 -47.20 -24.61
N ASN A 149 -8.28 -46.38 -24.37
CA ASN A 149 -8.84 -45.47 -25.36
C ASN A 149 -7.96 -44.23 -25.55
N CYS A 150 -6.90 -44.37 -26.35
CA CYS A 150 -5.94 -43.31 -26.68
C CYS A 150 -6.63 -42.06 -27.26
N SER A 151 -7.69 -42.25 -28.06
CA SER A 151 -8.43 -41.20 -28.76
C SER A 151 -9.24 -40.27 -27.85
N SER A 152 -9.36 -40.62 -26.57
CA SER A 152 -9.96 -39.75 -25.54
C SER A 152 -9.06 -38.55 -25.19
N CYS A 153 -7.76 -38.67 -25.41
CA CYS A 153 -6.78 -37.63 -25.08
C CYS A 153 -5.94 -37.19 -26.29
N HIS A 154 -5.65 -38.12 -27.19
CA HIS A 154 -4.80 -37.90 -28.37
C HIS A 154 -5.63 -37.85 -29.66
N ASN A 155 -4.99 -37.37 -30.72
CA ASN A 155 -5.53 -37.40 -32.07
C ASN A 155 -4.46 -37.97 -33.04
N SER A 156 -4.84 -38.10 -34.29
CA SER A 156 -3.97 -38.61 -35.36
C SER A 156 -2.98 -37.57 -35.91
N GLU A 157 -3.01 -36.32 -35.43
CA GLU A 157 -2.04 -35.27 -35.81
C GLU A 157 -0.76 -35.38 -34.97
N SER A 158 -0.91 -35.55 -33.66
CA SER A 158 0.21 -35.72 -32.73
C SER A 158 -0.24 -36.36 -31.41
N PHE A 159 0.61 -37.21 -30.84
CA PHE A 159 0.44 -37.69 -29.45
C PHE A 159 0.81 -36.62 -28.41
N LYS A 160 1.65 -35.63 -28.74
CA LYS A 160 2.05 -34.56 -27.81
C LYS A 160 1.83 -33.17 -28.43
N PRO A 161 1.14 -32.25 -27.73
CA PRO A 161 0.43 -32.44 -26.46
C PRO A 161 -0.88 -33.25 -26.61
N ALA A 162 -1.40 -33.79 -25.51
CA ALA A 162 -2.69 -34.49 -25.48
C ALA A 162 -3.86 -33.49 -25.55
N ILE A 163 -4.13 -32.95 -26.74
CA ILE A 163 -5.01 -31.79 -26.93
C ILE A 163 -6.48 -31.99 -26.52
N LYS A 164 -6.94 -33.25 -26.42
CA LYS A 164 -8.33 -33.54 -26.04
C LYS A 164 -8.51 -33.70 -24.53
N PHE A 165 -7.43 -33.80 -23.77
CA PHE A 165 -7.51 -33.92 -22.32
C PHE A 165 -7.78 -32.56 -21.68
N ASP A 166 -8.83 -32.47 -20.87
CA ASP A 166 -9.18 -31.27 -20.12
C ASP A 166 -9.23 -31.56 -18.61
N HIS A 167 -8.51 -30.76 -17.82
CA HIS A 167 -8.51 -30.82 -16.36
C HIS A 167 -9.86 -30.48 -15.72
N SER A 168 -10.83 -29.91 -16.45
CA SER A 168 -12.19 -29.72 -15.95
C SER A 168 -12.88 -31.04 -15.59
N SER A 169 -12.47 -32.14 -16.25
CA SER A 169 -12.92 -33.52 -16.00
C SER A 169 -12.13 -34.25 -14.91
N ALA A 170 -11.00 -33.68 -14.47
CA ALA A 170 -10.12 -34.27 -13.46
C ALA A 170 -10.57 -33.89 -12.03
N ALA A 171 -10.12 -34.68 -11.05
CA ALA A 171 -10.43 -34.41 -9.64
C ALA A 171 -9.81 -33.09 -9.14
N PHE A 172 -8.62 -32.73 -9.65
CA PHE A 172 -8.02 -31.43 -9.40
C PHE A 172 -8.30 -30.48 -10.57
N LYS A 173 -9.25 -29.57 -10.37
CA LYS A 173 -9.61 -28.55 -11.36
C LYS A 173 -8.60 -27.40 -11.33
N LEU A 174 -7.94 -27.16 -12.46
CA LEU A 174 -7.00 -26.03 -12.56
C LEU A 174 -7.75 -24.70 -12.49
N THR A 175 -7.42 -23.90 -11.48
CA THR A 175 -7.96 -22.54 -11.30
C THR A 175 -6.82 -21.54 -11.13
N GLY A 176 -7.06 -20.31 -11.58
CA GLY A 176 -6.10 -19.21 -11.43
C GLY A 176 -4.75 -19.50 -12.09
N ALA A 177 -3.67 -19.23 -11.36
CA ALA A 177 -2.30 -19.39 -11.85
C ALA A 177 -1.94 -20.84 -12.20
N HIS A 178 -2.62 -21.84 -11.64
CA HIS A 178 -2.38 -23.26 -11.96
C HIS A 178 -2.66 -23.60 -13.42
N GLN A 179 -3.53 -22.86 -14.11
CA GLN A 179 -3.84 -23.07 -15.53
C GLN A 179 -2.65 -22.80 -16.45
N LYS A 180 -1.66 -22.04 -15.97
CA LYS A 180 -0.44 -21.67 -16.70
C LYS A 180 0.75 -22.55 -16.34
N VAL A 181 0.57 -23.54 -15.47
CA VAL A 181 1.65 -24.42 -15.01
C VAL A 181 1.81 -25.55 -16.03
N GLU A 182 3.04 -25.72 -16.52
CA GLU A 182 3.41 -26.85 -17.37
C GLU A 182 3.08 -28.18 -16.69
N CYS A 183 2.69 -29.19 -17.46
CA CYS A 183 2.26 -30.49 -16.92
C CYS A 183 3.32 -31.10 -15.98
N SER A 184 4.60 -30.98 -16.32
CA SER A 184 5.74 -31.49 -15.52
C SER A 184 5.91 -30.79 -14.15
N GLY A 185 5.30 -29.63 -13.97
CA GLY A 185 5.22 -28.93 -12.69
C GLY A 185 4.53 -29.79 -11.63
N CYS A 186 3.42 -30.43 -12.00
CA CYS A 186 2.61 -31.29 -11.13
C CYS A 186 2.86 -32.78 -11.39
N HIS A 187 2.83 -33.18 -12.66
CA HIS A 187 3.03 -34.54 -13.15
C HIS A 187 4.51 -34.81 -13.36
N LYS A 188 5.23 -35.17 -12.30
CA LYS A 188 6.68 -35.37 -12.34
C LYS A 188 7.09 -36.46 -13.32
N ILE A 189 8.20 -36.18 -14.01
CA ILE A 189 8.90 -37.12 -14.88
C ILE A 189 9.87 -37.91 -14.02
N GLN A 190 9.83 -39.23 -14.16
CA GLN A 190 10.68 -40.17 -13.44
C GLN A 190 11.10 -41.32 -14.37
N ASN A 191 12.13 -42.07 -14.00
CA ASN A 191 12.49 -43.29 -14.71
C ASN A 191 11.63 -44.45 -14.20
N LYS A 192 10.93 -45.14 -15.12
CA LYS A 192 10.16 -46.35 -14.83
C LYS A 192 10.42 -47.39 -15.91
N ASN A 193 10.83 -48.59 -15.51
CA ASN A 193 11.20 -49.69 -16.42
C ASN A 193 12.29 -49.31 -17.44
N GLY A 194 13.27 -48.50 -17.03
CA GLY A 194 14.38 -48.08 -17.88
C GLY A 194 14.03 -47.03 -18.94
N LYS A 195 12.79 -46.52 -18.95
CA LYS A 195 12.34 -45.43 -19.84
C LYS A 195 11.83 -44.24 -19.02
N GLU A 196 11.88 -43.07 -19.63
CA GLU A 196 11.26 -41.85 -19.07
C GLU A 196 9.73 -42.03 -18.98
N PHE A 197 9.16 -41.71 -17.83
CA PHE A 197 7.75 -41.91 -17.52
C PHE A 197 7.20 -40.73 -16.73
N GLN A 198 6.11 -40.15 -17.22
CA GLN A 198 5.42 -39.05 -16.55
C GLN A 198 4.21 -39.57 -15.75
N THR A 199 4.16 -39.25 -14.46
CA THR A 199 3.10 -39.76 -13.56
C THR A 199 1.85 -38.90 -13.63
N PHE A 200 0.73 -39.48 -14.08
CA PHE A 200 -0.55 -38.78 -14.18
C PHE A 200 -1.58 -39.12 -13.09
N LYS A 201 -1.43 -40.24 -12.39
CA LYS A 201 -2.34 -40.70 -11.32
C LYS A 201 -1.66 -40.74 -9.96
N GLY A 202 -2.46 -40.63 -8.89
CA GLY A 202 -2.00 -40.83 -7.51
C GLY A 202 -1.24 -39.65 -6.91
N ILE A 203 -1.35 -38.46 -7.49
CA ILE A 203 -0.72 -37.24 -6.97
C ILE A 203 -1.60 -36.68 -5.83
N PRO A 204 -1.10 -36.49 -4.61
CA PRO A 204 -1.85 -35.85 -3.53
C PRO A 204 -2.12 -34.38 -3.86
N PHE A 205 -3.38 -33.95 -3.71
CA PHE A 205 -3.81 -32.59 -4.04
C PHE A 205 -4.82 -32.00 -3.05
N GLN A 206 -5.17 -32.72 -1.98
CA GLN A 206 -6.21 -32.30 -1.03
C GLN A 206 -5.83 -31.01 -0.30
N ASN A 207 -4.54 -30.83 -0.02
CA ASN A 207 -4.01 -29.64 0.63
C ASN A 207 -2.98 -28.95 -0.26
N CYS A 208 -2.92 -27.61 -0.18
CA CYS A 208 -1.96 -26.81 -0.95
C CYS A 208 -0.51 -27.23 -0.65
N ASN A 209 -0.24 -27.64 0.60
CA ASN A 209 1.08 -28.08 1.04
C ASN A 209 1.53 -29.43 0.48
N SER A 210 0.66 -30.16 -0.23
CA SER A 210 1.02 -31.38 -0.95
C SER A 210 2.02 -31.10 -2.08
N CYS A 211 1.98 -29.89 -2.63
CA CYS A 211 2.88 -29.42 -3.68
C CYS A 211 3.69 -28.19 -3.27
N HIS A 212 3.12 -27.31 -2.44
CA HIS A 212 3.76 -26.06 -2.03
C HIS A 212 4.40 -26.17 -0.65
N LYS A 213 5.55 -25.54 -0.47
CA LYS A 213 6.14 -25.39 0.86
C LYS A 213 5.36 -24.33 1.65
N ASP A 214 4.94 -24.66 2.86
CA ASP A 214 4.34 -23.69 3.77
C ASP A 214 5.42 -22.75 4.34
N VAL A 215 5.33 -21.46 3.99
CA VAL A 215 6.24 -20.41 4.47
C VAL A 215 5.91 -19.98 5.90
N HIS A 216 4.74 -20.34 6.42
CA HIS A 216 4.33 -20.03 7.79
C HIS A 216 4.74 -21.11 8.79
N ASN A 217 5.41 -22.18 8.34
CA ASN A 217 5.89 -23.27 9.20
C ASN A 217 4.79 -23.86 10.10
N GLY A 218 3.59 -24.06 9.56
CA GLY A 218 2.44 -24.62 10.27
C GLY A 218 1.66 -23.63 11.13
N SER A 219 2.01 -22.34 11.14
CA SER A 219 1.42 -21.33 12.03
C SER A 219 -0.08 -21.12 11.87
N PHE A 220 -0.66 -21.49 10.73
CA PHE A 220 -2.08 -21.27 10.42
C PHE A 220 -2.80 -22.57 10.01
N GLY A 221 -2.19 -23.73 10.26
CA GLY A 221 -2.74 -25.02 9.83
C GLY A 221 -2.67 -25.22 8.30
N GLN A 222 -3.54 -26.08 7.76
CA GLN A 222 -3.50 -26.49 6.34
C GLN A 222 -4.48 -25.74 5.43
N ASN A 223 -5.42 -24.96 5.99
CA ASN A 223 -6.45 -24.23 5.24
C ASN A 223 -5.88 -22.94 4.61
N CYS A 224 -5.00 -23.10 3.62
CA CYS A 224 -4.38 -21.99 2.91
C CYS A 224 -5.42 -21.13 2.19
N SER A 225 -6.48 -21.75 1.66
CA SER A 225 -7.62 -21.11 1.00
C SER A 225 -8.45 -20.18 1.89
N GLY A 226 -8.23 -20.23 3.21
CA GLY A 226 -8.73 -19.19 4.10
C GLY A 226 -8.16 -17.83 3.68
N CYS A 227 -6.85 -17.72 3.49
CA CYS A 227 -6.20 -16.42 3.29
C CYS A 227 -5.62 -16.23 1.88
N HIS A 228 -5.32 -17.30 1.15
CA HIS A 228 -4.72 -17.26 -0.18
C HIS A 228 -5.72 -17.66 -1.26
N GLN A 229 -5.56 -17.10 -2.45
CA GLN A 229 -6.35 -17.46 -3.63
C GLN A 229 -5.47 -17.98 -4.76
N THR A 230 -6.03 -18.85 -5.60
CA THR A 230 -5.27 -19.52 -6.67
C THR A 230 -4.90 -18.59 -7.83
N SER A 231 -5.58 -17.45 -7.99
CA SER A 231 -5.24 -16.42 -9.01
C SER A 231 -3.90 -15.73 -8.71
N SER A 232 -3.62 -15.46 -7.44
CA SER A 232 -2.35 -14.92 -6.96
C SER A 232 -2.16 -15.27 -5.49
N PHE A 233 -1.20 -16.15 -5.20
CA PHE A 233 -0.93 -16.59 -3.82
C PHE A 233 -0.39 -15.46 -2.94
N ARG A 234 0.21 -14.43 -3.55
CA ARG A 234 0.70 -13.23 -2.84
C ARG A 234 -0.43 -12.27 -2.48
N GLN A 235 -1.56 -12.33 -3.19
CA GLN A 235 -2.72 -11.52 -2.89
C GLN A 235 -3.55 -12.23 -1.82
N LEU A 236 -3.69 -11.60 -0.67
CA LEU A 236 -4.47 -12.14 0.43
C LEU A 236 -5.96 -11.84 0.24
N LEU A 237 -6.79 -12.80 0.64
CA LEU A 237 -8.22 -12.62 0.87
C LEU A 237 -8.38 -11.79 2.15
N THR A 238 -8.34 -10.47 2.00
CA THR A 238 -8.61 -9.53 3.09
C THR A 238 -10.03 -9.75 3.62
N GLY A 239 -10.16 -10.06 4.92
CA GLY A 239 -11.44 -10.30 5.59
C GLY A 239 -11.80 -11.76 5.86
N SER A 240 -10.94 -12.71 5.50
CA SER A 240 -11.19 -14.14 5.72
C SER A 240 -11.06 -14.61 7.17
N PHE A 241 -10.19 -13.96 7.97
CA PHE A 241 -10.02 -14.24 9.38
C PHE A 241 -10.68 -13.16 10.23
N ASP A 242 -11.76 -13.54 10.92
CA ASP A 242 -12.58 -12.64 11.71
C ASP A 242 -12.04 -12.48 13.14
N HIS A 243 -11.27 -11.41 13.35
CA HIS A 243 -10.73 -11.08 14.66
C HIS A 243 -11.81 -10.75 15.71
N SER A 244 -13.05 -10.42 15.31
CA SER A 244 -14.13 -10.13 16.26
C SER A 244 -14.53 -11.35 17.10
N LYS A 245 -14.19 -12.56 16.63
CA LYS A 245 -14.43 -13.83 17.33
C LYS A 245 -13.27 -14.23 18.25
N THR A 246 -12.22 -13.41 18.33
CA THR A 246 -11.03 -13.68 19.15
C THR A 246 -11.05 -12.86 20.43
N LYS A 247 -10.12 -13.14 21.34
CA LYS A 247 -9.92 -12.33 22.56
C LYS A 247 -9.31 -10.95 22.29
N PHE A 248 -8.89 -10.67 21.05
CA PHE A 248 -8.35 -9.38 20.65
C PHE A 248 -9.04 -8.88 19.37
N PRO A 249 -10.26 -8.32 19.48
CA PRO A 249 -10.93 -7.68 18.36
C PRO A 249 -10.12 -6.49 17.84
N LEU A 250 -9.82 -6.46 16.55
CA LEU A 250 -9.09 -5.33 15.97
C LEU A 250 -9.98 -4.08 15.91
N ALA A 251 -9.58 -3.04 16.65
CA ALA A 251 -10.22 -1.72 16.66
C ALA A 251 -9.27 -0.63 16.13
N GLY A 252 -9.84 0.46 15.62
CA GLY A 252 -9.09 1.60 15.11
C GLY A 252 -8.00 1.23 14.09
N LYS A 253 -6.79 1.73 14.31
CA LYS A 253 -5.61 1.52 13.47
C LYS A 253 -5.14 0.07 13.42
N HIS A 254 -5.44 -0.74 14.45
CA HIS A 254 -5.07 -2.17 14.46
C HIS A 254 -5.69 -2.96 13.31
N LYS A 255 -6.85 -2.52 12.77
CA LYS A 255 -7.48 -3.16 11.59
C LYS A 255 -6.62 -3.14 10.34
N SER A 256 -5.68 -2.20 10.25
CA SER A 256 -4.79 -2.02 9.09
C SER A 256 -3.37 -2.57 9.31
N VAL A 257 -3.11 -3.16 10.47
CA VAL A 257 -1.79 -3.71 10.80
C VAL A 257 -1.61 -5.06 10.11
N ASN A 258 -0.45 -5.24 9.46
CA ASN A 258 -0.08 -6.52 8.86
C ASN A 258 -0.03 -7.63 9.91
N CYS A 259 -0.55 -8.82 9.59
CA CYS A 259 -0.63 -9.97 10.51
C CYS A 259 0.72 -10.26 11.19
N ASN A 260 1.83 -10.20 10.43
CA ASN A 260 3.17 -10.52 10.91
C ASN A 260 3.73 -9.53 11.93
N ASN A 261 3.17 -8.31 12.02
CA ASN A 261 3.59 -7.33 13.02
C ASN A 261 3.12 -7.76 14.42
N CYS A 262 2.00 -8.48 14.49
CA CYS A 262 1.53 -9.11 15.71
C CYS A 262 2.08 -10.53 15.77
N HIS A 263 1.68 -11.41 14.85
CA HIS A 263 2.00 -12.85 14.85
C HIS A 263 3.44 -13.17 14.42
N LYS A 264 4.43 -12.78 15.22
CA LYS A 264 5.87 -12.98 14.96
C LYS A 264 6.38 -14.40 15.23
N ALA A 265 5.65 -15.20 16.01
CA ALA A 265 6.06 -16.54 16.43
C ALA A 265 5.14 -17.63 15.85
N PRO A 266 5.63 -18.88 15.68
CA PRO A 266 4.84 -19.96 15.13
C PRO A 266 3.60 -20.33 15.97
N SER A 267 2.69 -21.11 15.38
CA SER A 267 1.49 -21.63 16.05
C SER A 267 1.82 -22.20 17.43
N GLY A 268 1.11 -21.71 18.47
CA GLY A 268 1.24 -22.17 19.85
C GLY A 268 1.78 -21.13 20.84
N TYR A 269 2.42 -20.05 20.37
CA TYR A 269 2.84 -18.96 21.24
C TYR A 269 1.62 -18.10 21.67
N LYS A 270 1.32 -18.09 22.97
CA LYS A 270 0.31 -17.19 23.55
C LYS A 270 0.90 -15.79 23.66
N MET A 271 0.53 -14.93 22.72
CA MET A 271 0.80 -13.51 22.78
C MET A 271 0.17 -12.89 24.04
N GLN A 272 0.91 -12.05 24.75
CA GLN A 272 0.34 -11.13 25.72
C GLN A 272 -0.24 -9.94 24.94
N PHE A 273 -1.47 -9.56 25.26
CA PHE A 273 -2.21 -8.50 24.56
C PHE A 273 -3.09 -7.68 25.50
N ALA A 274 -2.94 -7.88 26.82
CA ALA A 274 -3.80 -7.26 27.82
C ALA A 274 -3.43 -5.79 28.03
N LEU A 275 -2.15 -5.46 27.85
CA LEU A 275 -1.62 -4.11 28.02
C LEU A 275 -1.12 -3.56 26.69
N CYS A 276 -1.26 -2.25 26.48
CA CYS A 276 -0.69 -1.56 25.33
C CYS A 276 0.83 -1.82 25.23
N THR A 277 1.49 -1.93 26.39
CA THR A 277 2.92 -2.16 26.53
C THR A 277 3.37 -3.58 26.18
N ASP A 278 2.44 -4.53 26.03
CA ASP A 278 2.78 -5.87 25.53
C ASP A 278 3.24 -5.82 24.07
N CYS A 279 2.83 -4.78 23.33
CA CYS A 279 3.18 -4.58 21.91
C CYS A 279 3.90 -3.25 21.64
N HIS A 280 3.57 -2.18 22.37
CA HIS A 280 4.10 -0.84 22.15
C HIS A 280 5.12 -0.44 23.23
N THR A 281 6.21 0.18 22.82
CA THR A 281 7.15 0.79 23.77
C THR A 281 6.59 2.09 24.34
N ASP A 282 6.76 2.34 25.64
CA ASP A 282 6.36 3.62 26.24
C ASP A 282 7.21 4.77 25.69
N TYR A 283 6.57 5.65 24.92
CA TYR A 283 7.19 6.85 24.37
C TYR A 283 7.55 7.87 25.47
N HIS A 284 6.82 7.87 26.59
CA HIS A 284 6.98 8.84 27.66
C HIS A 284 8.11 8.51 28.63
N LYS A 285 8.80 7.37 28.43
CA LYS A 285 9.96 6.95 29.22
C LYS A 285 9.70 6.98 30.74
N GLY A 286 8.50 6.55 31.15
CA GLY A 286 8.13 6.45 32.56
C GLY A 286 7.65 7.74 33.22
N GLN A 287 7.44 8.85 32.48
CA GLN A 287 6.91 10.09 33.05
C GLN A 287 5.54 9.92 33.74
N PHE A 288 4.75 8.91 33.35
CA PHE A 288 3.43 8.61 33.91
C PHE A 288 3.39 7.35 34.79
N ILE A 289 4.52 6.98 35.40
CA ILE A 289 4.55 5.92 36.43
C ILE A 289 4.22 6.53 37.79
N VAL A 290 3.23 5.97 38.47
CA VAL A 290 2.81 6.34 39.84
C VAL A 290 2.80 5.07 40.69
N ASN A 291 3.49 5.07 41.84
CA ASN A 291 3.60 3.89 42.72
C ASN A 291 4.10 2.61 41.98
N ASN A 292 5.06 2.75 41.07
CA ASN A 292 5.57 1.68 40.19
C ASN A 292 4.53 1.06 39.24
N VAL A 293 3.39 1.74 39.01
CA VAL A 293 2.38 1.34 38.03
C VAL A 293 2.29 2.42 36.96
N THR A 294 2.41 2.05 35.69
CA THR A 294 2.18 2.95 34.56
C THR A 294 0.68 3.26 34.47
N GLU A 295 0.32 4.54 34.37
CA GLU A 295 -1.06 4.90 34.14
C GLU A 295 -1.61 4.33 32.83
N ASN A 296 -2.94 4.18 32.76
CA ASN A 296 -3.58 3.55 31.62
C ASN A 296 -3.42 4.45 30.38
N CYS A 297 -2.80 3.91 29.33
CA CYS A 297 -2.62 4.61 28.07
C CYS A 297 -3.96 5.10 27.48
N ALA A 298 -5.06 4.38 27.74
CA ALA A 298 -6.41 4.71 27.29
C ALA A 298 -6.96 6.03 27.88
N ASP A 299 -6.36 6.57 28.95
CA ASP A 299 -6.79 7.84 29.54
C ASP A 299 -6.42 9.05 28.67
N CYS A 300 -5.42 8.86 27.79
CA CYS A 300 -4.88 9.90 26.90
C CYS A 300 -4.84 9.47 25.43
N HIS A 301 -4.86 8.18 25.12
CA HIS A 301 -4.74 7.66 23.76
C HIS A 301 -5.88 6.70 23.44
N SER A 302 -6.07 6.40 22.15
CA SER A 302 -7.03 5.39 21.72
C SER A 302 -6.46 4.55 20.59
N GLU A 303 -7.16 3.48 20.24
CA GLU A 303 -6.84 2.64 19.11
C GLU A 303 -6.91 3.39 17.77
N ASN A 304 -7.54 4.58 17.73
CA ASN A 304 -7.54 5.44 16.54
C ASN A 304 -6.20 6.19 16.36
N GLY A 305 -5.37 6.27 17.38
CA GLY A 305 -4.02 6.83 17.34
C GLY A 305 -3.54 7.41 18.67
N PHE A 306 -2.21 7.60 18.76
CA PHE A 306 -1.56 8.28 19.89
C PHE A 306 -1.55 9.82 19.74
N LYS A 307 -1.85 10.34 18.55
CA LYS A 307 -1.91 11.78 18.26
C LYS A 307 -3.21 12.12 17.49
N PRO A 308 -3.93 13.19 17.86
CA PRO A 308 -3.73 13.99 19.07
C PRO A 308 -4.04 13.21 20.36
N SER A 309 -3.59 13.72 21.51
CA SER A 309 -3.96 13.18 22.81
C SER A 309 -5.41 13.53 23.15
N LEU A 310 -6.09 12.65 23.89
CA LEU A 310 -7.39 12.87 24.51
C LEU A 310 -7.30 13.65 25.83
N TYR A 311 -6.10 14.09 26.21
CA TYR A 311 -5.87 14.89 27.41
C TYR A 311 -6.38 16.31 27.21
N THR A 312 -7.43 16.68 27.94
CA THR A 312 -8.15 17.95 27.76
C THR A 312 -7.58 19.08 28.62
N LEU A 313 -7.97 20.31 28.31
CA LEU A 313 -7.61 21.50 29.12
C LEU A 313 -8.18 21.40 30.54
N GLU A 314 -9.37 20.83 30.73
CA GLU A 314 -9.95 20.63 32.05
C GLU A 314 -9.15 19.63 32.88
N LYS A 315 -8.61 18.57 32.25
CA LYS A 315 -7.68 17.65 32.93
C LYS A 315 -6.38 18.36 33.29
N HIS A 316 -5.82 19.15 32.37
CA HIS A 316 -4.60 19.92 32.62
C HIS A 316 -4.76 20.88 33.81
N ASN A 317 -5.89 21.59 33.89
CA ASN A 317 -6.15 22.57 34.95
C ASN A 317 -6.44 21.95 36.33
N LYS A 318 -6.46 20.61 36.46
CA LYS A 318 -6.41 19.94 37.77
C LYS A 318 -4.99 19.83 38.32
N SER A 319 -3.97 20.14 37.51
CA SER A 319 -2.58 20.15 37.95
C SER A 319 -2.28 21.39 38.81
N GLN A 320 -1.05 21.45 39.35
CA GLN A 320 -0.57 22.61 40.12
C GLN A 320 -0.41 23.87 39.27
N PHE A 321 -0.30 23.74 37.94
CA PHE A 321 -0.21 24.88 37.03
C PHE A 321 -1.49 25.02 36.21
N GLN A 322 -2.37 25.91 36.66
CA GLN A 322 -3.62 26.20 35.96
C GLN A 322 -3.36 27.18 34.81
N LEU A 323 -3.77 26.80 33.60
CA LEU A 323 -3.71 27.68 32.44
C LEU A 323 -4.77 28.77 32.60
N THR A 324 -4.30 30.01 32.70
CA THR A 324 -5.14 31.21 32.82
C THR A 324 -4.65 32.28 31.84
N GLY A 325 -5.58 33.15 31.40
CA GLY A 325 -5.27 34.24 30.49
C GLY A 325 -4.60 33.76 29.20
N GLY A 326 -3.50 34.41 28.80
CA GLY A 326 -2.78 34.08 27.55
C GLY A 326 -2.30 32.63 27.45
N HIS A 327 -2.05 31.96 28.58
CA HIS A 327 -1.62 30.56 28.59
C HIS A 327 -2.68 29.58 28.05
N LEU A 328 -3.98 29.92 28.14
CA LEU A 328 -5.06 29.08 27.61
C LEU A 328 -4.99 28.94 26.08
N ALA A 329 -4.47 29.95 25.39
CA ALA A 329 -4.31 29.96 23.94
C ALA A 329 -2.92 29.47 23.49
N THR A 330 -2.08 29.00 24.43
CA THR A 330 -0.71 28.56 24.13
C THR A 330 -0.71 27.08 23.75
N PRO A 331 -0.12 26.69 22.59
CA PRO A 331 0.03 25.29 22.23
C PRO A 331 0.85 24.51 23.27
N CYS A 332 0.44 23.28 23.59
CA CYS A 332 1.10 22.45 24.60
C CYS A 332 2.61 22.28 24.35
N GLU A 333 3.03 22.21 23.08
CA GLU A 333 4.44 22.06 22.69
C GLU A 333 5.31 23.24 23.15
N SER A 334 4.76 24.45 23.25
CA SER A 334 5.52 25.63 23.71
C SER A 334 6.06 25.47 25.12
N CYS A 335 5.40 24.64 25.94
CA CYS A 335 5.80 24.35 27.32
C CYS A 335 6.42 22.94 27.44
N HIS A 336 5.78 21.95 26.82
CA HIS A 336 6.11 20.54 27.01
C HIS A 336 7.10 19.99 25.97
N TYR A 337 7.45 20.73 24.92
CA TYR A 337 8.40 20.29 23.91
C TYR A 337 9.65 21.18 23.92
N GLN A 338 10.69 20.70 24.58
CA GLN A 338 11.96 21.41 24.72
C GLN A 338 13.10 20.50 24.26
N GLN A 339 14.11 21.08 23.58
CA GLN A 339 15.29 20.36 23.10
C GLN A 339 14.95 19.10 22.27
N ASN A 340 13.89 19.18 21.45
CA ASN A 340 13.34 18.10 20.63
C ASN A 340 12.76 16.90 21.41
N ILE A 341 12.46 17.05 22.70
CA ILE A 341 11.93 15.99 23.56
C ILE A 341 10.67 16.49 24.29
N TRP A 342 9.67 15.60 24.42
CA TRP A 342 8.47 15.88 25.21
C TRP A 342 8.71 15.62 26.70
N HIS A 343 8.42 16.62 27.54
CA HIS A 343 8.48 16.57 28.99
C HIS A 343 7.14 17.01 29.58
N PHE A 344 6.42 16.10 30.23
CA PHE A 344 5.10 16.39 30.82
C PHE A 344 5.14 16.64 32.34
N LYS A 345 6.31 16.50 32.97
CA LYS A 345 6.54 16.75 34.40
C LYS A 345 7.82 17.55 34.63
N GLY A 346 7.85 18.30 35.74
CA GLY A 346 9.08 18.92 36.25
C GLY A 346 9.55 20.20 35.53
N ILE A 347 8.69 20.86 34.75
CA ILE A 347 9.05 22.11 34.02
C ILE A 347 9.13 23.34 34.95
N GLY A 348 8.54 23.24 36.15
CA GLY A 348 8.37 24.38 37.06
C GLY A 348 7.02 25.07 36.86
N ILE A 349 6.60 25.83 37.87
CA ILE A 349 5.28 26.48 37.91
C ILE A 349 5.36 28.00 38.14
N THR A 350 6.58 28.53 38.31
CA THR A 350 6.80 29.96 38.54
C THR A 350 6.96 30.67 37.20
N CYS A 351 6.67 31.98 37.15
CA CYS A 351 6.82 32.76 35.92
C CYS A 351 8.24 32.65 35.35
N VAL A 352 9.25 32.70 36.22
CA VAL A 352 10.67 32.63 35.84
C VAL A 352 11.15 31.23 35.47
N SER A 353 10.33 30.20 35.67
CA SER A 353 10.63 28.86 35.14
C SER A 353 10.57 28.83 33.60
N CYS A 354 9.81 29.74 32.99
CA CYS A 354 9.60 29.79 31.54
C CYS A 354 9.93 31.16 30.92
N HIS A 355 9.74 32.25 31.66
CA HIS A 355 9.93 33.61 31.16
C HIS A 355 11.17 34.26 31.79
N GLU A 356 11.92 35.02 30.99
CA GLU A 356 13.01 35.83 31.52
C GLU A 356 12.45 37.05 32.26
N ASN A 357 13.02 37.34 33.44
CA ASN A 357 12.70 38.57 34.16
C ASN A 357 13.38 39.77 33.48
N ILE A 358 12.60 40.55 32.73
CA ILE A 358 13.06 41.75 32.01
C ILE A 358 13.45 42.91 32.95
N HIS A 359 13.00 42.90 34.21
CA HIS A 359 13.30 43.96 35.18
C HIS A 359 14.67 43.79 35.85
N LYS A 360 15.26 42.59 35.78
CA LYS A 360 16.60 42.29 36.34
C LYS A 360 16.73 42.85 37.77
N ASN A 361 17.70 43.74 38.00
CA ASN A 361 18.00 44.32 39.31
C ASN A 361 17.33 45.69 39.55
N GLU A 362 16.50 46.18 38.62
CA GLU A 362 15.86 47.50 38.75
C GLU A 362 14.71 47.48 39.75
N LEU A 363 14.14 46.31 40.07
CA LEU A 363 13.14 46.17 41.13
C LEU A 363 13.79 45.63 42.40
N LYS A 364 13.63 46.35 43.50
CA LYS A 364 14.05 45.88 44.83
C LYS A 364 13.22 44.68 45.27
N VAL A 365 13.83 43.78 46.04
CA VAL A 365 13.21 42.56 46.57
C VAL A 365 11.92 42.85 47.36
N GLU A 366 11.82 44.03 47.99
CA GLU A 366 10.60 44.47 48.70
C GLU A 366 9.36 44.64 47.81
N TYR A 367 9.57 44.90 46.51
CA TYR A 367 8.50 45.10 45.52
C TYR A 367 8.31 43.90 44.60
N LEU A 368 9.31 43.02 44.49
CA LEU A 368 9.27 41.78 43.72
C LEU A 368 9.87 40.61 44.53
N PRO A 369 9.21 40.16 45.61
CA PRO A 369 9.72 39.05 46.41
C PRO A 369 9.72 37.77 45.58
N GLU A 370 10.83 37.02 45.63
CA GLU A 370 10.99 35.71 44.96
C GLU A 370 10.71 35.72 43.44
N ASN A 371 10.88 36.87 42.76
CA ASN A 371 10.46 37.05 41.35
C ASN A 371 8.97 36.76 41.09
N ASN A 372 8.11 36.94 42.09
CA ASN A 372 6.68 36.73 41.95
C ASN A 372 6.03 37.87 41.15
N CYS A 373 5.95 37.68 39.83
CA CYS A 373 5.44 38.67 38.89
C CYS A 373 3.96 39.02 39.14
N SER A 374 3.20 38.14 39.80
CA SER A 374 1.77 38.33 40.12
C SER A 374 1.51 39.46 41.12
N PHE A 375 2.55 40.02 41.74
CA PHE A 375 2.44 41.25 42.54
C PHE A 375 2.04 42.46 41.70
N CYS A 376 2.37 42.46 40.41
CA CYS A 376 2.12 43.61 39.51
C CYS A 376 1.39 43.21 38.24
N HIS A 377 1.68 42.03 37.69
CA HIS A 377 1.13 41.55 36.43
C HIS A 377 -0.02 40.55 36.66
N GLN A 378 -0.92 40.47 35.69
CA GLN A 378 -1.98 39.47 35.66
C GLN A 378 -1.89 38.68 34.36
N THR A 379 -2.10 37.37 34.42
CA THR A 379 -2.00 36.48 33.26
C THR A 379 -3.07 36.78 32.19
N VAL A 380 -4.22 37.34 32.60
CA VAL A 380 -5.31 37.75 31.70
C VAL A 380 -5.01 39.03 30.92
N SER A 381 -4.18 39.92 31.47
CA SER A 381 -3.77 41.16 30.82
C SER A 381 -2.41 41.59 31.33
N TRP A 382 -1.35 41.04 30.73
CA TRP A 382 0.03 41.22 31.20
C TRP A 382 0.47 42.69 31.20
N ASN A 383 -0.03 43.48 30.25
CA ASN A 383 0.28 44.89 30.08
C ASN A 383 -0.51 45.80 31.05
N THR A 384 -1.53 45.28 31.73
CA THR A 384 -2.26 46.00 32.77
C THR A 384 -1.55 45.79 34.09
N ILE A 385 -0.69 46.74 34.43
CA ILE A 385 0.11 46.72 35.65
C ILE A 385 -0.69 47.37 36.78
N SER A 386 -0.81 46.68 37.92
CA SER A 386 -1.39 47.25 39.14
C SER A 386 -0.30 47.42 40.20
N PHE A 387 0.02 48.66 40.53
CA PHE A 387 0.98 48.98 41.59
C PHE A 387 0.58 50.29 42.29
N ASP A 388 0.65 50.29 43.62
CA ASP A 388 0.33 51.47 44.42
C ASP A 388 1.59 52.30 44.71
N HIS A 389 1.70 53.47 44.06
CA HIS A 389 2.82 54.40 44.25
C HIS A 389 2.88 55.02 45.66
N ASN A 390 1.82 54.94 46.47
CA ASN A 390 1.86 55.39 47.87
C ASN A 390 2.81 54.53 48.73
N ARG A 391 3.21 53.36 48.23
CA ARG A 391 4.21 52.49 48.85
C ARG A 391 5.65 52.91 48.56
N THR A 392 5.84 53.99 47.82
CA THR A 392 7.15 54.53 47.43
C THR A 392 7.34 55.93 48.00
N SER A 393 8.58 56.44 47.96
CA SER A 393 8.87 57.82 48.35
C SER A 393 8.44 58.88 47.32
N PHE A 394 7.84 58.48 46.20
CA PHE A 394 7.37 59.36 45.13
C PHE A 394 5.88 59.10 44.87
N VAL A 395 5.05 59.82 45.63
CA VAL A 395 3.58 59.77 45.48
C VAL A 395 3.17 60.52 44.23
N LEU A 396 2.42 59.87 43.34
CA LEU A 396 1.93 60.49 42.11
C LEU A 396 0.85 61.52 42.43
N GLN A 397 1.00 62.75 41.91
CA GLN A 397 0.07 63.86 42.12
C GLN A 397 -0.36 64.47 40.77
N GLY A 398 -1.60 64.96 40.73
CA GLY A 398 -2.20 65.57 39.55
C GLY A 398 -2.11 64.69 38.31
N LYS A 399 -1.66 65.24 37.18
CA LYS A 399 -1.59 64.48 35.92
C LYS A 399 -0.71 63.24 35.98
N HIS A 400 0.27 63.19 36.89
CA HIS A 400 1.14 62.03 37.05
C HIS A 400 0.39 60.77 37.53
N SER A 401 -0.78 60.89 38.19
CA SER A 401 -1.54 59.71 38.62
C SER A 401 -2.27 59.00 37.49
N TYR A 402 -2.32 59.59 36.29
CA TYR A 402 -3.07 59.07 35.14
C TYR A 402 -2.19 58.67 33.94
N ILE A 403 -0.88 58.87 34.03
CA ILE A 403 0.05 58.47 32.96
C ILE A 403 0.47 57.01 33.13
N SER A 404 0.88 56.38 32.03
CA SER A 404 1.39 55.00 32.07
C SER A 404 2.75 54.94 32.77
N CYS A 405 3.04 53.82 33.45
CA CYS A 405 4.32 53.61 34.16
C CYS A 405 5.53 53.87 33.25
N GLY A 406 5.44 53.41 31.99
CA GLY A 406 6.51 53.59 31.00
C GLY A 406 6.78 55.04 30.60
N SER A 407 5.91 55.99 30.92
CA SER A 407 6.17 57.42 30.70
C SER A 407 7.29 57.94 31.61
N CYS A 408 7.52 57.29 32.76
CA CYS A 408 8.60 57.62 33.69
C CYS A 408 9.66 56.52 33.74
N HIS A 409 9.23 55.26 33.77
CA HIS A 409 10.08 54.10 34.01
C HIS A 409 10.70 53.51 32.74
N ARG A 410 10.57 54.14 31.57
CA ARG A 410 11.19 53.66 30.32
C ARG A 410 12.30 54.59 29.90
N LYS A 411 13.51 54.03 29.75
CA LYS A 411 14.65 54.73 29.14
C LYS A 411 14.92 54.14 27.76
N ILE A 412 15.21 55.01 26.79
CA ILE A 412 15.59 54.61 25.43
C ILE A 412 16.97 55.20 25.16
N GLU A 413 17.98 54.34 25.01
CA GLU A 413 19.36 54.71 24.65
C GLU A 413 19.78 53.89 23.43
N GLU A 414 20.25 54.55 22.36
CA GLU A 414 20.83 53.88 21.17
C GLU A 414 20.03 52.64 20.70
N GLU A 415 18.70 52.80 20.57
CA GLU A 415 17.72 51.76 20.19
C GLU A 415 17.41 50.66 21.23
N ILE A 416 18.07 50.68 22.39
CA ILE A 416 17.78 49.78 23.51
C ILE A 416 16.76 50.43 24.44
N SER A 417 15.58 49.82 24.53
CA SER A 417 14.58 50.19 25.55
C SER A 417 14.79 49.38 26.82
N SER A 418 15.05 50.06 27.93
CA SER A 418 15.14 49.45 29.27
C SER A 418 14.05 50.00 30.19
N ILE A 419 13.65 49.19 31.17
CA ILE A 419 12.74 49.62 32.23
C ILE A 419 13.59 49.92 33.47
N ILE A 420 13.47 51.13 34.00
CA ILE A 420 14.25 51.66 35.13
C ILE A 420 13.34 51.97 36.32
N PHE A 421 13.75 51.57 37.53
CA PHE A 421 13.08 51.97 38.76
C PHE A 421 14.07 52.48 39.82
N THR A 422 15.01 51.63 40.28
CA THR A 422 16.02 52.07 41.26
C THR A 422 16.93 53.17 40.74
N SER A 423 17.12 53.20 39.42
CA SER A 423 18.03 54.14 38.75
C SER A 423 17.35 55.48 38.38
N LEU A 424 16.06 55.65 38.67
CA LEU A 424 15.30 56.87 38.35
C LEU A 424 15.42 57.92 39.46
N ASN A 425 15.89 59.12 39.13
CA ASN A 425 15.90 60.28 40.02
C ASN A 425 14.51 60.96 40.04
N LYS A 426 14.10 61.46 41.20
CA LYS A 426 12.81 62.13 41.46
C LYS A 426 12.80 63.62 41.12
N GLU A 427 13.91 64.20 40.70
CA GLU A 427 14.01 65.60 40.29
C GLU A 427 13.25 65.86 38.98
N CYS A 428 12.50 66.95 38.90
CA CYS A 428 11.66 67.30 37.74
C CYS A 428 12.45 67.33 36.43
N GLU A 429 13.69 67.84 36.48
CA GLU A 429 14.58 67.97 35.32
C GLU A 429 15.00 66.63 34.71
N THR A 430 14.88 65.53 35.46
CA THR A 430 15.15 64.17 34.95
C THR A 430 14.19 63.78 33.83
N CYS A 431 12.96 64.30 33.87
CA CYS A 431 11.90 63.97 32.92
C CYS A 431 11.43 65.17 32.10
N HIS A 432 11.52 66.38 32.66
CA HIS A 432 11.01 67.61 32.05
C HIS A 432 12.15 68.57 31.79
N LYS A 433 12.30 68.98 30.53
CA LYS A 433 13.27 70.03 30.17
C LYS A 433 12.91 71.34 30.86
N ASP A 434 13.87 71.96 31.55
CA ASP A 434 13.70 73.32 32.04
C ASP A 434 13.62 74.30 30.86
N ILE A 435 12.47 74.97 30.74
CA ILE A 435 12.22 76.00 29.73
C ILE A 435 12.64 77.41 30.20
N HIS A 436 13.02 77.55 31.48
CA HIS A 436 13.45 78.82 32.06
C HIS A 436 14.95 79.04 31.96
N PHE A 437 15.71 78.06 31.44
CA PHE A 437 17.15 78.17 31.22
C PHE A 437 17.88 78.59 32.49
N ASP A 438 17.67 77.84 33.57
CA ASP A 438 18.35 77.97 34.85
C ASP A 438 18.06 79.28 35.61
N GLN A 439 17.21 80.16 35.08
CA GLN A 439 16.91 81.46 35.70
C GLN A 439 16.37 81.33 37.13
N PHE A 440 15.73 80.22 37.48
CA PHE A 440 15.12 80.02 38.81
C PHE A 440 15.84 78.98 39.68
N LYS A 441 17.01 78.49 39.24
CA LYS A 441 17.82 77.57 40.05
C LYS A 441 18.34 78.26 41.31
N VAL A 442 18.29 77.53 42.42
CA VAL A 442 18.91 77.92 43.69
C VAL A 442 19.89 76.81 44.06
N GLU A 443 21.16 77.15 44.25
CA GLU A 443 22.24 76.19 44.50
C GLU A 443 22.32 75.05 43.45
N GLY A 444 21.93 75.34 42.20
CA GLY A 444 21.92 74.37 41.10
C GLY A 444 20.66 73.51 41.00
N ILE A 445 19.68 73.68 41.89
CA ILE A 445 18.44 72.86 41.92
C ILE A 445 17.25 73.69 41.43
N SER A 446 16.45 73.13 40.50
CA SER A 446 15.16 73.71 40.09
C SER A 446 14.01 73.14 40.91
N ASP A 447 13.56 73.89 41.91
CA ASP A 447 12.30 73.58 42.60
C ASP A 447 11.11 74.20 41.86
N CYS A 448 10.66 73.50 40.81
CA CYS A 448 9.54 73.89 39.96
C CYS A 448 8.23 74.04 40.76
N SER A 449 8.10 73.28 41.86
CA SER A 449 6.88 73.19 42.67
C SER A 449 6.60 74.46 43.49
N ARG A 450 7.59 75.36 43.60
CA ARG A 450 7.43 76.71 44.18
C ARG A 450 6.48 77.58 43.39
N CYS A 451 6.38 77.37 42.08
CA CYS A 451 5.58 78.19 41.18
C CYS A 451 4.48 77.37 40.52
N HIS A 452 4.77 76.14 40.08
CA HIS A 452 3.84 75.32 39.31
C HIS A 452 3.02 74.35 40.18
N THR A 453 1.82 74.02 39.69
CA THR A 453 0.97 72.95 40.23
C THR A 453 1.06 71.69 39.35
N PHE A 454 0.65 70.55 39.89
CA PHE A 454 0.69 69.26 39.19
C PHE A 454 -0.54 68.99 38.30
N GLU A 455 -1.55 69.86 38.33
CA GLU A 455 -2.81 69.67 37.60
C GLU A 455 -2.76 70.17 36.15
N ASN A 456 -2.21 71.37 35.96
CA ASN A 456 -2.21 72.09 34.68
C ASN A 456 -0.85 72.75 34.36
N TRP A 457 0.15 72.60 35.24
CA TRP A 457 1.50 73.17 35.10
C TRP A 457 1.52 74.70 34.90
N THR A 458 0.48 75.41 35.33
CA THR A 458 0.46 76.87 35.35
C THR A 458 1.21 77.37 36.59
N PRO A 459 1.84 78.56 36.54
CA PRO A 459 2.59 79.12 37.67
C PRO A 459 1.65 79.77 38.72
N GLU A 460 0.58 79.08 39.13
CA GLU A 460 -0.45 79.61 40.05
C GLU A 460 0.08 79.98 41.44
N LYS A 461 1.20 79.39 41.86
CA LYS A 461 1.83 79.72 43.15
C LYS A 461 2.78 80.91 43.05
N PHE A 462 3.11 81.37 41.83
CA PHE A 462 3.99 82.52 41.65
C PHE A 462 3.25 83.82 41.97
N ASP A 463 3.82 84.57 42.91
CA ASP A 463 3.30 85.88 43.31
C ASP A 463 4.29 86.97 42.90
N HIS A 464 3.90 87.74 41.88
CA HIS A 464 4.75 88.80 41.33
C HIS A 464 5.00 89.94 42.34
N ASN A 465 4.14 90.11 43.35
CA ASN A 465 4.32 91.13 44.38
C ASN A 465 5.48 90.85 45.33
N LYS A 466 6.00 89.62 45.32
CA LYS A 466 7.19 89.23 46.10
C LYS A 466 8.51 89.45 45.35
N THR A 467 8.45 90.01 44.15
CA THR A 467 9.63 90.31 43.33
C THR A 467 10.10 91.75 43.55
N ASN A 468 11.23 92.12 42.94
CA ASN A 468 11.76 93.49 42.97
C ASN A 468 10.88 94.50 42.22
N PHE A 469 9.83 94.06 41.52
CA PHE A 469 8.89 94.90 40.81
C PHE A 469 7.45 94.41 41.07
N SER A 470 6.71 95.04 41.96
CA SER A 470 5.31 94.67 42.23
C SER A 470 4.38 95.20 41.11
N LEU A 471 3.41 94.39 40.70
CA LEU A 471 2.47 94.75 39.63
C LEU A 471 1.33 95.61 40.21
N GLU A 472 1.57 96.91 40.33
CA GLU A 472 0.56 97.88 40.74
C GLU A 472 -0.15 98.54 39.53
N GLY A 473 -1.40 98.95 39.75
CA GLY A 473 -2.19 99.65 38.73
C GLY A 473 -2.38 98.84 37.46
N ALA A 474 -2.27 99.46 36.28
CA ALA A 474 -2.54 98.80 35.00
C ALA A 474 -1.64 97.57 34.72
N HIS A 475 -0.46 97.47 35.35
CA HIS A 475 0.47 96.35 35.15
C HIS A 475 -0.09 95.01 35.66
N HIS A 476 -1.07 95.02 36.57
CA HIS A 476 -1.70 93.78 37.06
C HIS A 476 -2.48 93.02 35.97
N LYS A 477 -2.84 93.69 34.86
CA LYS A 477 -3.60 93.12 33.74
C LYS A 477 -2.70 92.76 32.54
N VAL A 478 -1.40 93.00 32.65
CA VAL A 478 -0.46 92.76 31.55
C VAL A 478 0.00 91.31 31.61
N GLU A 479 -0.18 90.60 30.51
CA GLU A 479 0.35 89.24 30.34
C GLU A 479 1.88 89.23 30.46
N CYS A 480 2.45 88.15 30.98
CA CYS A 480 3.89 88.03 31.24
C CYS A 480 4.74 88.39 30.01
N ALA A 481 4.33 87.96 28.82
CA ALA A 481 5.03 88.23 27.56
C ALA A 481 5.03 89.70 27.14
N GLY A 482 4.13 90.52 27.70
CA GLY A 482 4.12 91.97 27.48
C GLY A 482 5.26 92.69 28.20
N CYS A 483 5.83 92.10 29.24
CA CYS A 483 6.94 92.67 30.01
C CYS A 483 8.24 91.86 29.88
N HIS A 484 8.15 90.55 29.74
CA HIS A 484 9.30 89.66 29.68
C HIS A 484 9.64 89.31 28.22
N PRO A 485 10.75 89.85 27.68
CA PRO A 485 11.10 89.64 26.29
C PRO A 485 11.65 88.24 26.06
N LYS A 486 11.43 87.75 24.85
CA LYS A 486 12.10 86.56 24.33
C LYS A 486 13.53 86.92 23.92
N VAL A 487 14.51 86.18 24.41
CA VAL A 487 15.94 86.34 24.09
C VAL A 487 16.53 85.05 23.55
N GLU A 488 17.58 85.20 22.75
CA GLU A 488 18.35 84.10 22.20
C GLU A 488 19.77 84.12 22.77
N LEU A 489 20.21 82.99 23.31
CA LEU A 489 21.57 82.80 23.82
C LEU A 489 22.09 81.43 23.36
N ASN A 490 23.26 81.41 22.72
CA ASN A 490 23.90 80.18 22.23
C ASN A 490 22.96 79.29 21.38
N GLY A 491 22.14 79.90 20.51
CA GLY A 491 21.18 79.20 19.64
C GLY A 491 19.91 78.68 20.34
N ASN A 492 19.74 78.98 21.63
CA ASN A 492 18.52 78.64 22.38
C ASN A 492 17.67 79.88 22.63
N THR A 493 16.36 79.76 22.45
CA THR A 493 15.43 80.87 22.67
C THR A 493 14.58 80.67 23.93
N PHE A 494 14.55 81.66 24.82
CA PHE A 494 13.80 81.61 26.09
C PHE A 494 13.26 82.97 26.52
N ILE A 495 12.35 82.99 27.49
CA ILE A 495 11.78 84.23 28.04
C ILE A 495 12.65 84.70 29.21
N LYS A 496 13.16 85.93 29.16
CA LYS A 496 13.95 86.51 30.27
C LYS A 496 13.02 87.07 31.33
N PHE A 497 12.88 86.30 32.41
CA PHE A 497 12.10 86.68 33.58
C PHE A 497 12.89 87.56 34.56
N LYS A 498 14.20 87.31 34.69
CA LYS A 498 15.09 88.15 35.52
C LYS A 498 15.60 89.33 34.71
N LEU A 499 14.97 90.49 34.88
CA LEU A 499 15.38 91.76 34.25
C LEU A 499 16.41 92.50 35.12
N ASP A 500 17.36 93.17 34.47
CA ASP A 500 18.44 93.92 35.14
C ASP A 500 18.09 95.40 35.37
N ASP A 501 17.08 95.92 34.66
CA ASP A 501 16.63 97.31 34.73
C ASP A 501 15.09 97.38 34.74
N PHE A 502 14.55 98.17 35.66
CA PHE A 502 13.09 98.37 35.87
C PHE A 502 12.64 99.78 35.49
N LYS A 503 13.50 100.61 34.89
CA LYS A 503 13.12 101.95 34.40
C LYS A 503 12.05 101.83 33.32
N CYS A 504 11.09 102.75 33.32
CA CYS A 504 9.99 102.77 32.34
C CYS A 504 10.49 102.70 30.88
N ALA A 505 11.62 103.36 30.57
CA ALA A 505 12.24 103.36 29.24
C ALA A 505 12.81 102.00 28.80
N ALA A 506 13.08 101.09 29.75
CA ALA A 506 13.55 99.75 29.45
C ALA A 506 12.41 98.85 28.92
N CYS A 507 11.18 99.06 29.39
CA CYS A 507 10.01 98.25 29.04
C CYS A 507 9.07 98.93 28.02
N HIS A 508 9.03 100.27 27.97
CA HIS A 508 8.15 101.05 27.09
C HIS A 508 8.93 101.81 26.01
N LYS A 509 9.72 101.08 25.21
CA LYS A 509 10.27 101.65 23.97
C LYS A 509 9.14 101.80 22.95
N LYS A 510 8.88 103.04 22.53
CA LYS A 510 7.93 103.35 21.46
C LYS A 510 8.42 102.85 20.11
#